data_AF-A0A1G9EBK2-F1
#
_entry.id   AF-A0A1G9EBK2-F1
#
_cell.length_a   1.000
_cell.length_b   1.000
_cell.length_c   1.000
_cell.angle_alpha   90.00
_cell.angle_beta   90.00
_cell.angle_gamma   90.00
#
_symmetry.space_group_name_H-M   'P 1'
#
loop_
_entity.id
_entity.type
_entity.pdbx_description
1 polymer ?
#
loop_
_entity_poly.entity_id
_entity_poly.type
_entity_poly.pdbx_seq_one_letter_code
_entity_poly.pdbx_strand_id
1 'polypeptide(L)'
;MGVIANLKLGRTLTKLTTLFVEVNRSSNLNREEVRYTRSYQDLTDKLKPYNPDKVSLELTNNMMVTAKLGHHERLKAQENLLDALSQDGFAAKGM
;
A
#
# COMPACT_ATOMS: atom_id res chain seq x y z
N MET A 1 13.58 -15.75 11.44
CA MET A 1 13.69 -14.45 10.71
C MET A 1 12.36 -13.67 10.66
N GLY A 2 11.50 -13.73 11.70
CA GLY A 2 10.10 -13.22 11.59
C GLY A 2 9.91 -11.71 11.76
N VAL A 3 10.61 -11.08 12.71
CA VAL A 3 10.34 -9.68 13.09
C VAL A 3 10.89 -8.67 12.08
N ILE A 4 12.11 -8.88 11.57
CA ILE A 4 12.75 -7.97 10.60
C ILE A 4 12.00 -7.97 9.26
N ALA A 5 11.50 -9.12 8.82
CA ALA A 5 10.68 -9.23 7.61
C ALA A 5 9.34 -8.50 7.76
N ASN A 6 8.71 -8.58 8.93
CA ASN A 6 7.46 -7.85 9.20
C ASN A 6 7.70 -6.33 9.24
N LEU A 7 8.80 -5.86 9.84
CA LEU A 7 9.15 -4.43 9.84
C LEU A 7 9.46 -3.90 8.43
N LYS A 8 10.10 -4.71 7.57
CA LYS A 8 10.34 -4.34 6.16
C LYS A 8 9.02 -4.25 5.38
N LEU A 9 8.14 -5.24 5.53
CA LEU A 9 6.81 -5.24 4.91
C LEU A 9 5.99 -4.01 5.33
N GLY A 10 5.86 -3.75 6.63
CA GLY A 10 5.10 -2.61 7.15
C GLY A 10 5.65 -1.26 6.67
N ARG A 11 6.97 -1.12 6.58
CA ARG A 11 7.60 0.10 6.01
C ARG A 11 7.29 0.27 4.51
N THR A 12 7.32 -0.80 3.73
CA THR A 12 6.96 -0.75 2.30
C THR A 12 5.49 -0.36 2.12
N LEU A 13 4.58 -1.00 2.87
CA LEU A 13 3.14 -0.68 2.82
C LEU A 13 2.84 0.75 3.27
N THR A 14 3.57 1.25 4.27
CA THR A 14 3.46 2.65 4.72
C THR A 14 3.85 3.61 3.60
N LYS A 15 4.96 3.35 2.89
CA LYS A 15 5.41 4.19 1.76
C LYS A 15 4.42 4.16 0.60
N LEU A 16 3.90 2.98 0.26
CA LEU A 16 2.86 2.83 -0.75
C LEU A 16 1.59 3.60 -0.36
N THR A 17 1.17 3.50 0.90
CA THR A 17 0.01 4.26 1.41
C THR A 17 0.23 5.76 1.27
N THR A 18 1.41 6.27 1.65
CA THR A 18 1.73 7.70 1.50
C THR A 18 1.71 8.12 0.03
N LEU A 19 2.24 7.30 -0.87
CA LEU A 19 2.21 7.55 -2.31
C LEU A 19 0.77 7.68 -2.83
N PHE A 20 -0.14 6.81 -2.38
CA PHE A 20 -1.57 6.89 -2.75
C PHE A 20 -2.28 8.10 -2.13
N VAL A 21 -1.91 8.52 -0.92
CA VAL A 21 -2.42 9.78 -0.34
C VAL A 21 -1.99 10.98 -1.19
N GLU A 22 -0.73 11.03 -1.61
CA GLU A 22 -0.21 12.09 -2.48
C GLU A 22 -0.93 12.12 -3.82
N VAL A 23 -1.15 10.96 -4.47
CA VAL A 23 -1.93 10.87 -5.71
C VAL A 23 -3.36 11.33 -5.52
N ASN A 24 -4.03 10.89 -4.46
CA ASN A 24 -5.41 11.29 -4.19
C ASN A 24 -5.56 12.80 -3.92
N ARG A 25 -4.49 13.46 -3.46
CA ARG A 25 -4.47 14.91 -3.17
C ARG A 25 -4.02 15.75 -4.37
N SER A 26 -3.24 15.20 -5.30
CA SER A 26 -2.71 15.94 -6.44
C SER A 26 -3.79 16.14 -7.51
N SER A 27 -4.11 17.40 -7.82
CA SER A 27 -5.05 17.76 -8.90
C SER A 27 -4.40 17.79 -10.30
N ASN A 28 -3.08 17.59 -10.39
CA ASN A 28 -2.30 17.72 -11.64
C ASN A 28 -1.54 16.43 -11.98
N LEU A 29 -2.31 15.39 -12.35
CA LEU A 29 -1.84 14.02 -12.54
C LEU A 29 -0.75 13.86 -13.63
N ASN A 30 -0.81 14.62 -14.73
CA ASN A 30 0.00 14.31 -15.94
C ASN A 30 1.53 14.39 -15.77
N ARG A 31 2.07 15.27 -14.91
CA ARG A 31 3.54 15.34 -14.69
C ARG A 31 4.01 14.43 -13.56
N GLU A 32 3.13 14.10 -12.62
CA GLU A 32 3.46 13.26 -11.47
C GLU A 32 3.26 11.77 -11.77
N GLU A 33 2.51 11.43 -12.82
CA GLU A 33 2.21 10.06 -13.24
C GLU A 33 3.47 9.22 -13.50
N VAL A 34 4.45 9.75 -14.24
CA VAL A 34 5.70 8.99 -14.53
C VAL A 34 6.50 8.70 -13.25
N ARG A 35 6.58 9.69 -12.34
CA ARG A 35 7.30 9.54 -11.07
C ARG A 35 6.56 8.58 -10.13
N TYR A 36 5.22 8.65 -10.14
CA TYR A 36 4.36 7.76 -9.39
C TYR A 36 4.53 6.32 -9.86
N THR A 37 4.40 6.05 -11.16
CA THR A 37 4.52 4.70 -11.72
C THR A 37 5.86 4.07 -11.38
N ARG A 38 6.96 4.82 -11.51
CA ARG A 38 8.29 4.32 -11.11
C ARG A 38 8.38 4.01 -9.62
N SER A 39 7.87 4.91 -8.77
CA SER A 39 7.91 4.72 -7.32
C SER A 39 7.04 3.55 -6.87
N TYR A 40 5.88 3.37 -7.52
CA TYR A 40 5.00 2.24 -7.31
C TYR A 40 5.71 0.93 -7.66
N GLN A 41 6.29 0.83 -8.85
CA GLN A 41 7.03 -0.36 -9.31
C GLN A 41 8.19 -0.72 -8.35
N ASP A 42 9.00 0.27 -7.94
CA ASP A 42 10.13 0.07 -7.03
C ASP A 42 9.69 -0.42 -5.64
N LEU A 43 8.46 -0.11 -5.24
CA LEU A 43 7.89 -0.52 -3.95
C LEU A 43 7.18 -1.88 -4.06
N THR A 44 6.46 -2.16 -5.14
CA THR A 44 5.81 -3.46 -5.38
C THR A 44 6.83 -4.56 -5.66
N ASP A 45 7.96 -4.25 -6.28
CA ASP A 45 9.08 -5.19 -6.42
C ASP A 45 9.63 -5.67 -5.06
N LYS A 46 9.53 -4.84 -4.02
CA LYS A 46 9.89 -5.22 -2.65
C LYS A 46 8.84 -6.09 -1.98
N LEU A 47 7.64 -6.21 -2.56
CA LEU A 47 6.57 -7.09 -2.08
C LEU A 47 6.67 -8.51 -2.66
N LYS A 48 7.34 -8.71 -3.80
CA LYS A 48 7.59 -10.03 -4.44
C LYS A 48 8.00 -11.17 -3.48
N PRO A 49 8.89 -10.97 -2.47
CA PRO A 49 9.28 -12.05 -1.57
C PRO A 49 8.24 -12.39 -0.50
N TYR A 50 7.14 -11.64 -0.39
CA TYR A 50 6.09 -11.87 0.60
C TYR A 50 4.89 -12.60 -0.02
N ASN A 51 4.26 -13.46 0.78
CA ASN A 51 3.01 -14.10 0.39
C ASN A 51 1.88 -13.02 0.29
N PRO A 52 1.07 -13.00 -0.79
CA PRO A 52 -0.06 -12.09 -0.95
C PRO A 52 -1.02 -12.02 0.25
N ASP A 53 -1.33 -13.14 0.90
CA ASP A 53 -2.19 -13.19 2.08
C ASP A 53 -1.59 -12.40 3.24
N LYS A 54 -0.26 -12.47 3.39
CA LYS A 54 0.47 -11.73 4.42
C LYS A 54 0.47 -10.23 4.14
N VAL A 55 0.58 -9.84 2.87
CA VAL A 55 0.48 -8.44 2.44
C VAL A 55 -0.92 -7.90 2.73
N SER A 56 -1.96 -8.63 2.34
CA SER A 56 -3.36 -8.29 2.63
C SER A 56 -3.60 -8.14 4.12
N LEU A 57 -3.21 -9.13 4.93
CA LEU A 57 -3.42 -9.13 6.38
C LEU A 57 -2.76 -7.91 7.05
N GLU A 58 -1.50 -7.62 6.71
CA GLU A 58 -0.78 -6.48 7.27
C GLU A 58 -1.42 -5.14 6.86
N LEU A 59 -1.88 -5.03 5.61
CA LEU A 59 -2.55 -3.82 5.13
C LEU A 59 -3.91 -3.62 5.81
N THR A 60 -4.71 -4.68 5.97
CA THR A 60 -6.00 -4.66 6.69
C THR A 60 -5.81 -4.31 8.16
N ASN A 61 -4.78 -4.84 8.82
CA ASN A 61 -4.44 -4.46 10.20
C ASN A 61 -4.15 -2.96 10.31
N ASN A 62 -3.38 -2.41 9.37
CA ASN A 62 -3.12 -0.98 9.32
C ASN A 62 -4.40 -0.17 9.07
N MET A 63 -5.31 -0.63 8.19
CA MET A 63 -6.60 0.03 7.97
C MET A 63 -7.45 0.09 9.23
N MET A 64 -7.54 -1.01 9.99
CA MET A 64 -8.28 -1.04 11.26
C MET A 64 -7.74 0.00 12.25
N VAL A 65 -6.43 0.14 12.35
CA VAL A 65 -5.79 1.16 13.20
C VAL A 65 -6.08 2.58 12.67
N THR A 66 -5.89 2.80 11.37
CA THR A 66 -6.17 4.09 10.71
C THR A 66 -7.62 4.54 10.92
N ALA A 67 -8.57 3.63 10.79
CA ALA A 67 -10.00 3.88 11.02
C ALA A 67 -10.28 4.29 12.47
N LYS A 68 -9.70 3.59 13.45
CA LYS A 68 -9.81 3.95 14.87
C LYS A 68 -9.23 5.32 15.20
N LEU A 69 -8.21 5.76 14.47
CA LEU A 69 -7.59 7.08 14.62
C LEU A 69 -8.30 8.19 13.83
N GLY A 70 -9.36 7.88 13.07
CA GLY A 70 -10.13 8.88 12.31
C GLY A 70 -9.41 9.44 11.08
N HIS A 71 -8.38 8.77 10.57
CA HIS A 71 -7.60 9.23 9.42
C HIS A 71 -8.23 8.82 8.08
N HIS A 72 -9.38 9.40 7.74
CA HIS A 72 -10.20 9.00 6.58
C HIS A 72 -9.47 9.01 5.23
N GLU A 73 -8.64 10.01 4.96
CA GLU A 73 -7.89 10.07 3.69
C GLU A 73 -6.87 8.94 3.57
N ARG A 74 -6.21 8.60 4.68
CA ARG A 74 -5.27 7.49 4.74
C ARG A 74 -6.00 6.16 4.59
N LEU A 75 -7.18 6.02 5.18
CA LEU A 75 -8.01 4.83 5.04
C LEU A 75 -8.40 4.61 3.56
N LYS A 76 -8.91 5.65 2.90
CA LYS A 76 -9.24 5.61 1.46
C LYS A 76 -8.02 5.26 0.60
N ALA A 77 -6.85 5.81 0.92
CA ALA A 77 -5.61 5.47 0.22
C ALA A 77 -5.20 4.00 0.43
N GLN A 78 -5.43 3.44 1.62
CA GLN A 78 -5.16 2.03 1.91
C GLN A 78 -6.13 1.10 1.18
N GLU A 79 -7.41 1.47 1.05
CA GLU A 79 -8.40 0.73 0.25
C GLU A 79 -8.00 0.70 -1.23
N ASN A 80 -7.71 1.87 -1.82
CA ASN A 80 -7.23 1.96 -3.21
C ASN A 80 -5.93 1.16 -3.42
N LEU A 81 -5.03 1.19 -2.44
CA LEU A 81 -3.78 0.42 -2.49
C LEU A 81 -4.06 -1.09 -2.46
N LEU A 82 -4.98 -1.56 -1.62
CA LEU A 82 -5.34 -2.98 -1.55
C LEU A 82 -5.91 -3.46 -2.89
N ASP A 83 -6.77 -2.66 -3.51
CA ASP A 83 -7.32 -2.97 -4.83
C ASP A 83 -6.23 -3.05 -5.91
N ALA A 84 -5.32 -2.07 -5.95
CA ALA A 84 -4.22 -2.05 -6.91
C ALA A 84 -3.28 -3.25 -6.72
N LEU A 85 -2.86 -3.53 -5.48
CA LEU A 85 -2.01 -4.69 -5.18
C LEU A 85 -2.72 -6.01 -5.48
N SER A 86 -4.04 -6.08 -5.34
CA SER A 86 -4.81 -7.28 -5.67
C SER A 86 -4.90 -7.52 -7.17
N GLN A 87 -5.06 -6.46 -7.97
CA GLN A 87 -5.04 -6.55 -9.43
C GLN A 87 -3.68 -7.02 -9.96
N ASP A 88 -2.60 -6.58 -9.31
CA ASP A 88 -1.23 -6.94 -9.66
C ASP A 88 -0.75 -8.28 -9.07
N GLY A 89 -1.59 -8.97 -8.29
CA GLY A 89 -1.28 -10.26 -7.66
C GLY A 89 -0.34 -10.19 -6.45
N PHE A 90 -0.11 -8.99 -5.89
CA PHE A 90 0.66 -8.78 -4.66
C PHE A 90 -0.16 -8.86 -3.38
N ALA A 91 -1.50 -8.88 -3.50
CA ALA A 91 -2.44 -9.04 -2.39
C ALA A 91 -3.57 -10.00 -2.80
N ALA A 92 -4.13 -10.71 -1.82
CA ALA A 92 -5.33 -11.53 -2.03
C ALA A 92 -6.58 -10.66 -1.95
N LYS A 93 -7.47 -10.77 -2.95
CA LYS A 93 -8.78 -10.11 -2.98
C LYS A 93 -9.78 -10.94 -2.18
N GLY A 94 -10.01 -10.54 -0.93
CA GLY A 94 -10.98 -11.15 -0.04
C GLY A 94 -10.35 -12.15 0.94
N MET A 95 -10.46 -11.82 2.23
CA MET A 95 -10.75 -12.82 3.26
C MET A 95 -12.17 -12.57 3.75
#